data_AF-A0A5E7SH53-F1
#
_entry.id   AF-A0A5E7SH53-F1
#
_cell.length_a   1.000
_cell.length_b   1.000
_cell.length_c   1.000
_cell.angle_alpha   90.00
_cell.angle_beta   90.00
_cell.angle_gamma   90.00
#
_symmetry.space_group_name_H-M   'P 1'
#
loop_
_entity.id
_entity.type
_entity.pdbx_description
1 polymer ?
#
loop_
_entity_poly.entity_id
_entity_poly.type
_entity_poly.pdbx_seq_one_letter_code
_entity_poly.pdbx_strand_id
1 'polypeptide(L)'
;MTYVGAFVTSDIGPELLAVMSIHRPPRDTVKLCRLADGHCFSLNPSRVHVADNPCRAFEEHIREVVSKSRTLRNPLATVADKSRHFIDNLDEYITITSETSANYRYKPLVTYLIHLEYTRSYFGSYTSVDCWRHVCHTCELFGIAVPSLGLVRSRLDGASKQRWLTFINRNHI
;
A
#
# COMPACT_ATOMS: atom_id res chain seq x y z
N MET A 1 9.03 4.43 -11.89
CA MET A 1 10.31 4.10 -11.21
C MET A 1 9.97 3.32 -9.96
N THR A 2 10.54 2.13 -9.75
CA THR A 2 10.24 1.31 -8.57
C THR A 2 10.94 1.85 -7.32
N TYR A 3 10.23 1.93 -6.19
CA TYR A 3 10.76 2.38 -4.91
C TYR A 3 10.25 1.51 -3.75
N VAL A 4 10.93 1.55 -2.61
CA VAL A 4 10.53 0.73 -1.45
C VAL A 4 9.21 1.25 -0.87
N GLY A 5 8.22 0.36 -0.74
CA GLY A 5 6.85 0.69 -0.35
C GLY A 5 5.92 1.01 -1.53
N ALA A 6 6.41 0.94 -2.77
CA ALA A 6 5.52 1.01 -3.93
C ALA A 6 4.59 -0.21 -3.98
N PHE A 7 3.36 0.02 -4.42
CA PHE A 7 2.42 -1.02 -4.83
C PHE A 7 2.61 -1.30 -6.31
N VAL A 8 2.83 -2.57 -6.66
CA VAL A 8 3.27 -2.98 -7.98
C VAL A 8 2.55 -4.25 -8.41
N THR A 9 2.53 -4.49 -9.71
CA THR A 9 2.21 -5.77 -10.33
C THR A 9 3.45 -6.33 -11.02
N SER A 10 3.38 -7.57 -11.49
CA SER A 10 4.48 -8.19 -12.22
C SER A 10 3.98 -8.97 -13.43
N ASP A 11 4.89 -9.36 -14.31
CA ASP A 11 4.59 -10.24 -15.44
C ASP A 11 4.18 -11.67 -15.02
N ILE A 12 4.39 -12.05 -13.76
CA ILE A 12 4.00 -13.36 -13.21
C ILE A 12 2.49 -13.44 -12.94
N GLY A 13 1.83 -12.31 -12.71
CA GLY A 13 0.39 -12.29 -12.45
C GLY A 13 -0.16 -10.92 -12.05
N PRO A 14 -1.50 -10.79 -12.03
CA PRO A 14 -2.19 -9.52 -11.76
C PRO A 14 -2.24 -9.15 -10.27
N GLU A 15 -1.67 -9.97 -9.39
CA GLU A 15 -1.78 -9.81 -7.95
C GLU A 15 -1.04 -8.56 -7.46
N LEU A 16 -1.62 -7.87 -6.47
CA LEU A 16 -0.99 -6.70 -5.87
C LEU A 16 0.20 -7.13 -4.99
N LEU A 17 1.35 -6.55 -5.29
CA LEU A 17 2.59 -6.77 -4.58
C LEU A 17 3.05 -5.48 -3.89
N ALA A 18 3.75 -5.62 -2.77
CA ALA A 18 4.45 -4.52 -2.11
C ALA A 18 5.97 -4.69 -2.28
N VAL A 19 6.66 -3.59 -2.64
CA VAL A 19 8.12 -3.57 -2.71
C VAL A 19 8.71 -3.49 -1.30
N MET A 20 9.40 -4.55 -0.89
CA MET A 20 9.96 -4.71 0.45
C MET A 20 11.38 -4.14 0.56
N SER A 21 12.21 -4.37 -0.46
CA SER A 21 13.56 -3.83 -0.58
C SER A 21 13.99 -3.80 -2.05
N ILE A 22 14.96 -2.95 -2.35
CA ILE A 22 15.63 -2.87 -3.66
C ILE A 22 17.12 -3.09 -3.40
N HIS A 23 17.68 -4.12 -4.03
CA HIS A 23 19.10 -4.41 -3.99
C HIS A 23 19.73 -3.87 -5.27
N ARG A 24 20.74 -3.02 -5.09
CA ARG A 24 21.55 -2.40 -6.15
C ARG A 24 22.75 -3.31 -6.50
N PRO A 25 23.59 -2.98 -7.50
CA PRO A 25 24.52 -3.92 -8.15
C PRO A 25 25.40 -4.76 -7.20
N PRO A 26 25.82 -5.98 -7.61
CA PRO A 26 25.95 -6.46 -8.99
C PRO A 26 24.74 -7.19 -9.58
N ARG A 27 23.69 -7.49 -8.80
CA ARG A 27 22.45 -8.10 -9.30
C ARG A 27 21.27 -7.26 -8.84
N ASP A 28 20.84 -6.35 -9.70
CA ASP A 28 19.68 -5.51 -9.46
C ASP A 28 18.43 -6.38 -9.29
N THR A 29 17.89 -6.38 -8.07
CA THR A 29 16.71 -7.18 -7.72
C THR A 29 15.80 -6.41 -6.80
N VAL A 30 14.50 -6.63 -6.98
CA VAL A 30 13.43 -6.07 -6.16
C VAL A 30 12.82 -7.21 -5.37
N LYS A 31 12.89 -7.12 -4.03
CA LYS A 31 12.19 -8.04 -3.15
C LYS A 31 10.74 -7.60 -3.03
N LEU A 32 9.84 -8.51 -3.34
CA LEU A 32 8.40 -8.30 -3.39
C LEU A 32 7.72 -9.18 -2.34
N CYS A 33 6.59 -8.71 -1.82
CA CYS A 33 5.68 -9.48 -1.00
C CYS A 33 4.30 -9.42 -1.62
N ARG A 34 3.71 -10.58 -1.92
CA ARG A 34 2.35 -10.71 -2.41
C ARG A 34 1.36 -10.47 -1.27
N LEU A 35 0.44 -9.54 -1.46
CA LEU A 35 -0.50 -9.16 -0.39
C LEU A 35 -1.64 -10.15 -0.19
N ALA A 36 -1.89 -11.02 -1.17
CA ALA A 36 -2.91 -12.05 -1.08
C ALA A 36 -2.58 -13.08 0.03
N ASP A 37 -1.34 -13.55 0.08
CA ASP A 37 -0.92 -14.67 0.94
C ASP A 37 0.41 -14.47 1.69
N GLY A 38 1.11 -13.36 1.45
CA GLY A 38 2.39 -13.05 2.09
C GLY A 38 3.62 -13.64 1.42
N HIS A 39 3.45 -14.37 0.31
CA HIS A 39 4.57 -15.00 -0.39
C HIS A 39 5.61 -13.94 -0.82
N CYS A 40 6.88 -14.19 -0.49
CA CYS A 40 7.98 -13.27 -0.76
C CYS A 40 8.93 -13.86 -1.82
N PHE A 41 9.26 -13.05 -2.82
CA PHE A 41 10.15 -13.45 -3.91
C PHE A 41 10.90 -12.23 -4.46
N SER A 42 11.90 -12.47 -5.32
CA SER A 42 12.70 -11.42 -5.91
C SER A 42 12.60 -11.45 -7.43
N LEU A 43 12.40 -10.28 -8.05
CA LEU A 43 12.38 -10.12 -9.51
C LEU A 43 13.40 -9.09 -9.97
N ASN A 44 13.76 -9.18 -11.25
CA ASN A 44 14.46 -8.10 -11.93
C ASN A 44 13.54 -6.86 -12.00
N PRO A 45 14.04 -5.63 -11.76
CA PRO A 45 13.24 -4.41 -11.83
C PRO A 45 12.44 -4.23 -13.13
N SER A 46 12.95 -4.73 -14.27
CA SER A 46 12.27 -4.66 -15.57
C SER A 46 10.95 -5.43 -15.63
N ARG A 47 10.74 -6.38 -14.73
CA ARG A 47 9.53 -7.24 -14.64
C ARG A 47 8.49 -6.72 -13.65
N VAL A 48 8.74 -5.54 -13.08
CA VAL A 48 7.91 -4.94 -12.02
C VAL A 48 7.31 -3.64 -12.52
N HIS A 49 5.99 -3.55 -12.47
CA HIS A 49 5.24 -2.39 -12.94
C HIS A 49 4.61 -1.69 -11.74
N VAL A 50 5.00 -0.44 -11.49
CA VAL A 50 4.35 0.35 -10.43
C VAL A 50 2.95 0.72 -10.87
N ALA A 51 1.96 0.51 -10.00
CA ALA A 51 0.58 0.88 -10.29
C ALA A 51 0.45 2.39 -10.55
N ASP A 52 -0.33 2.76 -11.56
CA ASP A 52 -0.56 4.17 -11.92
C ASP A 52 -1.23 4.96 -10.78
N ASN A 53 -2.16 4.29 -10.07
CA ASN A 53 -2.76 4.79 -8.84
C ASN A 53 -2.56 3.78 -7.70
N PRO A 54 -1.43 3.86 -6.98
CA PRO A 54 -1.06 2.87 -5.98
C PRO A 54 -2.02 2.84 -4.79
N CYS A 55 -2.60 3.98 -4.40
CA CYS A 55 -3.61 4.02 -3.33
C CYS A 55 -4.88 3.28 -3.75
N ARG A 56 -5.42 3.56 -4.94
CA ARG A 56 -6.62 2.90 -5.46
C ARG A 56 -6.43 1.39 -5.59
N ALA A 57 -5.28 0.94 -6.10
CA ALA A 57 -4.96 -0.48 -6.21
C ALA A 57 -4.99 -1.17 -4.82
N PHE A 58 -4.44 -0.52 -3.79
CA PHE A 58 -4.48 -1.05 -2.42
C PHE A 58 -5.90 -1.06 -1.83
N GLU A 59 -6.72 -0.05 -2.12
CA GLU A 59 -8.13 -0.04 -1.71
C GLU A 59 -8.93 -1.17 -2.38
N GLU A 60 -8.67 -1.46 -3.66
CA GLU A 60 -9.28 -2.58 -4.39
C GLU A 60 -8.87 -3.92 -3.75
N HIS A 61 -7.59 -4.10 -3.42
CA HIS A 61 -7.12 -5.26 -2.64
C HIS A 61 -7.85 -5.41 -1.29
N ILE A 62 -8.03 -4.32 -0.53
CA ILE A 62 -8.80 -4.34 0.73
C ILE A 62 -10.22 -4.86 0.48
N ARG A 63 -10.92 -4.27 -0.51
CA ARG A 63 -12.30 -4.67 -0.84
C ARG A 63 -12.39 -6.14 -1.25
N GLU A 64 -11.42 -6.64 -2.00
CA GLU A 64 -11.36 -8.05 -2.39
C GLU A 64 -11.16 -8.99 -1.20
N VAL A 65 -10.23 -8.67 -0.31
CA VAL A 65 -9.97 -9.49 0.89
C VAL A 65 -11.20 -9.53 1.80
N VAL A 66 -11.81 -8.37 2.05
CA VAL A 66 -13.03 -8.25 2.84
C VAL A 66 -14.17 -9.02 2.19
N SER A 67 -14.41 -8.81 0.88
CA SER A 67 -15.45 -9.53 0.14
C SER A 67 -15.26 -11.04 0.21
N LYS A 68 -14.03 -11.55 0.01
CA LYS A 68 -13.72 -12.99 0.10
C LYS A 68 -13.99 -13.52 1.50
N SER A 69 -13.56 -12.81 2.55
CA SER A 69 -13.82 -13.18 3.94
C SER A 69 -15.32 -13.25 4.26
N ARG A 70 -16.10 -12.26 3.80
CA ARG A 70 -17.56 -12.25 3.97
C ARG A 70 -18.23 -13.43 3.26
N THR A 71 -17.85 -13.73 2.02
CA THR A 71 -18.38 -14.89 1.29
C THR A 71 -18.06 -16.21 1.99
N LEU A 72 -16.88 -16.34 2.59
CA LEU A 72 -16.50 -17.53 3.37
C LEU A 72 -17.32 -17.66 4.67
N ARG A 73 -17.62 -16.54 5.35
CA ARG A 73 -18.39 -16.52 6.61
C ARG A 73 -19.89 -16.70 6.38
N ASN A 74 -20.43 -16.12 5.32
CA ASN A 74 -21.85 -16.20 4.99
C ASN A 74 -22.06 -16.13 3.46
N PRO A 75 -22.09 -17.29 2.78
CA PRO A 75 -22.28 -17.36 1.32
C PRO A 75 -23.57 -16.72 0.82
N LEU A 76 -24.61 -16.65 1.68
CA LEU A 76 -25.95 -16.13 1.35
C LEU A 76 -26.06 -14.61 1.48
N ALA A 77 -25.06 -13.92 2.04
CA ALA A 77 -25.08 -12.46 2.28
C ALA A 77 -24.67 -11.61 1.05
N THR A 78 -24.66 -12.19 -0.15
CA THR A 78 -23.85 -11.75 -1.30
C THR A 78 -24.29 -10.46 -2.01
N VAL A 79 -25.36 -9.77 -1.58
CA VAL A 79 -25.98 -8.70 -2.40
C VAL A 79 -26.06 -7.33 -1.70
N ALA A 80 -26.06 -7.24 -0.37
CA ALA A 80 -26.39 -5.98 0.31
C ALA A 80 -25.22 -5.00 0.53
N ASP A 81 -23.97 -5.42 0.35
CA ASP A 81 -22.85 -4.78 1.07
C ASP A 81 -21.88 -3.96 0.22
N LYS A 82 -22.20 -3.73 -1.06
CA LYS A 82 -21.39 -2.92 -1.99
C LYS A 82 -21.39 -1.42 -1.67
N SER A 83 -22.24 -0.98 -0.74
CA SER A 83 -22.43 0.42 -0.35
C SER A 83 -21.69 0.83 0.94
N ARG A 84 -20.92 -0.06 1.57
CA ARG A 84 -20.21 0.31 2.81
C ARG A 84 -19.10 1.32 2.55
N HIS A 85 -18.95 2.24 3.50
CA HIS A 85 -17.94 3.29 3.43
C HIS A 85 -16.55 2.64 3.43
N PHE A 86 -15.54 3.25 2.78
CA PHE A 86 -14.20 2.65 2.72
C PHE A 86 -13.59 2.40 4.12
N ILE A 87 -13.92 3.27 5.08
CA ILE A 87 -13.50 3.13 6.49
C ILE A 87 -13.98 1.80 7.09
N ASP A 88 -15.20 1.36 6.79
CA ASP A 88 -15.74 0.10 7.31
C ASP A 88 -14.96 -1.10 6.74
N ASN A 89 -14.60 -1.04 5.45
CA ASN A 89 -13.78 -2.08 4.84
C ASN A 89 -12.35 -2.06 5.37
N LEU A 90 -11.82 -0.89 5.73
CA LEU A 90 -10.50 -0.76 6.34
C LEU A 90 -10.46 -1.40 7.73
N ASP A 91 -11.45 -1.11 8.57
CA ASP A 91 -11.58 -1.69 9.91
C ASP A 91 -11.69 -3.22 9.83
N GLU A 92 -12.59 -3.73 8.99
CA GLU A 92 -12.75 -5.18 8.80
C GLU A 92 -11.49 -5.84 8.23
N TYR A 93 -10.77 -5.17 7.32
CA TYR A 93 -9.49 -5.66 6.80
C TYR A 93 -8.44 -5.80 7.90
N ILE A 94 -8.42 -4.89 8.87
CA ILE A 94 -7.50 -4.94 10.02
C ILE A 94 -7.89 -6.09 10.94
N THR A 95 -9.18 -6.28 11.22
CA THR A 95 -9.70 -7.43 11.97
C THR A 95 -9.30 -8.74 11.31
N ILE A 96 -9.58 -8.91 10.01
CA ILE A 96 -9.20 -10.11 9.25
C ILE A 96 -7.69 -10.34 9.31
N THR A 97 -6.89 -9.28 9.15
CA THR A 97 -5.43 -9.37 9.19
C THR A 97 -4.94 -9.89 10.54
N SER A 98 -5.52 -9.40 11.64
CA SER A 98 -5.22 -9.84 13.01
C SER A 98 -5.62 -11.30 13.22
N GLU A 99 -6.87 -11.66 12.92
CA GLU A 99 -7.42 -13.01 13.13
C GLU A 99 -6.67 -14.08 12.31
N THR A 100 -6.22 -13.73 11.10
CA THR A 100 -5.46 -14.65 10.24
C THR A 100 -3.95 -14.59 10.46
N SER A 101 -3.48 -13.80 11.44
CA SER A 101 -2.05 -13.58 11.71
C SER A 101 -1.27 -13.15 10.47
N ALA A 102 -1.91 -12.43 9.55
CA ALA A 102 -1.35 -11.99 8.26
C ALA A 102 -0.47 -10.74 8.42
N ASN A 103 0.49 -10.79 9.34
CA ASN A 103 1.31 -9.64 9.78
C ASN A 103 2.04 -8.93 8.63
N TYR A 104 2.29 -9.62 7.52
CA TYR A 104 2.89 -9.05 6.32
C TYR A 104 2.06 -7.92 5.70
N ARG A 105 0.75 -7.80 6.02
CA ARG A 105 -0.15 -6.75 5.51
C ARG A 105 -0.03 -5.41 6.24
N TYR A 106 0.46 -5.38 7.48
CA TYR A 106 0.51 -4.14 8.27
C TYR A 106 1.47 -3.09 7.71
N LYS A 107 2.68 -3.48 7.30
CA LYS A 107 3.64 -2.53 6.73
C LYS A 107 3.17 -1.90 5.40
N PRO A 108 2.60 -2.69 4.47
CA PRO A 108 1.84 -2.17 3.33
C PRO A 108 0.69 -1.22 3.72
N LEU A 109 -0.12 -1.59 4.70
CA LEU A 109 -1.23 -0.76 5.20
C LEU A 109 -0.74 0.60 5.72
N VAL A 110 0.29 0.62 6.54
CA VAL A 110 0.92 1.87 7.02
C VAL A 110 1.47 2.69 5.85
N THR A 111 2.04 2.04 4.84
CA THR A 111 2.52 2.73 3.62
C THR A 111 1.37 3.38 2.84
N TYR A 112 0.22 2.70 2.75
CA TYR A 112 -1.00 3.28 2.18
C TYR A 112 -1.46 4.51 2.96
N LEU A 113 -1.53 4.44 4.30
CA LEU A 113 -1.93 5.58 5.14
C LEU A 113 -0.99 6.80 4.94
N ILE A 114 0.32 6.56 4.85
CA ILE A 114 1.30 7.62 4.56
C ILE A 114 1.01 8.28 3.21
N HIS A 115 0.81 7.50 2.15
CA HIS A 115 0.54 8.05 0.82
C HIS A 115 -0.81 8.77 0.73
N LEU A 116 -1.84 8.25 1.41
CA LEU A 116 -3.17 8.84 1.46
C LEU A 116 -3.12 10.21 2.17
N GLU A 117 -2.54 10.25 3.36
CA GLU A 117 -2.44 11.47 4.17
C GLU A 117 -1.64 12.55 3.44
N TYR A 118 -0.48 12.19 2.91
CA TYR A 118 0.37 13.13 2.20
C TYR A 118 -0.26 13.66 0.91
N THR A 119 -1.13 12.88 0.27
CA THR A 119 -1.86 13.32 -0.92
C THR A 119 -3.02 14.26 -0.59
N ARG A 120 -3.72 14.02 0.53
CA ARG A 120 -4.85 14.85 0.98
C ARG A 120 -4.42 16.20 1.51
N SER A 121 -3.31 16.26 2.23
CA SER A 121 -2.86 17.44 2.97
C SER A 121 -1.86 18.30 2.18
N TYR A 122 -1.83 18.18 0.85
CA TYR A 122 -0.85 18.85 -0.01
C TYR A 122 -1.10 20.36 -0.11
N PHE A 123 -0.60 21.08 0.90
CA PHE A 123 -0.33 22.51 0.86
C PHE A 123 1.18 22.70 1.05
N GLY A 124 1.77 23.76 0.51
CA GLY A 124 3.24 23.94 0.43
C GLY A 124 4.01 23.93 1.77
N SER A 125 3.31 23.96 2.91
CA SER A 125 3.87 23.88 4.25
C SER A 125 3.78 22.50 4.92
N TYR A 126 3.13 21.50 4.30
CA TYR A 126 2.90 20.19 4.92
C TYR A 126 4.18 19.34 4.92
N THR A 127 4.70 19.04 6.11
CA THR A 127 6.00 18.35 6.24
C THR A 127 5.86 16.85 6.46
N SER A 128 6.97 16.12 6.31
CA SER A 128 7.03 14.70 6.71
C SER A 128 6.74 14.47 8.21
N VAL A 129 6.98 15.49 9.05
CA VAL A 129 6.72 15.40 10.50
C VAL A 129 5.22 15.49 10.77
N ASP A 130 4.51 16.37 10.06
CA ASP A 130 3.06 16.50 10.16
C ASP A 130 2.37 15.23 9.66
N CYS A 131 2.82 14.71 8.51
CA CYS A 131 2.38 13.41 7.99
C CYS A 131 2.59 12.29 9.01
N TRP A 132 3.77 12.23 9.63
CA TRP A 132 4.05 11.22 10.65
C TRP A 132 3.10 11.33 11.85
N ARG A 133 2.85 12.53 12.37
CA ARG A 133 1.91 12.74 13.49
C ARG A 133 0.50 12.27 13.15
N HIS A 134 -0.01 12.64 11.97
CA HIS A 134 -1.36 12.26 11.54
C HIS A 134 -1.49 10.75 11.32
N VAL A 135 -0.48 10.13 10.71
CA VAL A 135 -0.45 8.68 10.51
C VAL A 135 -0.34 7.96 11.86
N CYS A 136 0.47 8.42 12.81
CA CYS A 136 0.51 7.86 14.16
C CYS A 136 -0.86 7.89 14.84
N HIS A 137 -1.53 9.05 14.82
CA HIS A 137 -2.87 9.19 15.36
C HIS A 137 -3.87 8.22 14.70
N THR A 138 -3.81 8.09 13.37
CA THR A 138 -4.65 7.14 12.63
C THR A 138 -4.34 5.70 13.02
N CYS A 139 -3.06 5.33 13.14
CA CYS A 139 -2.65 3.99 13.57
C CYS A 139 -3.14 3.67 14.99
N GLU A 140 -3.10 4.62 15.91
CA GLU A 140 -3.62 4.47 17.28
C GLU A 140 -5.13 4.20 17.28
N LEU A 141 -5.91 4.95 16.49
CA LEU A 141 -7.36 4.74 16.37
C LEU A 141 -7.72 3.34 15.88
N PHE A 142 -6.88 2.74 15.04
CA PHE A 142 -7.09 1.41 14.47
C PHE A 142 -6.30 0.29 15.17
N GLY A 143 -5.63 0.57 16.30
CA GLY A 143 -4.83 -0.42 17.02
C GLY A 143 -3.63 -0.98 16.23
N ILE A 144 -3.11 -0.23 15.26
CA ILE A 144 -1.93 -0.59 14.46
C ILE A 144 -0.67 -0.05 15.14
N ALA A 145 0.43 -0.80 15.10
CA ALA A 145 1.72 -0.31 15.57
C ALA A 145 2.14 0.99 14.86
N VAL A 146 2.47 2.02 15.65
CA VAL A 146 2.83 3.34 15.13
C VAL A 146 4.13 3.29 14.31
N PRO A 147 4.19 3.97 13.15
CA PRO A 147 5.41 4.03 12.36
C PRO A 147 6.47 4.91 13.00
N SER A 148 7.73 4.62 12.71
CA SER A 148 8.81 5.56 12.97
C SER A 148 8.81 6.70 11.94
N LEU A 149 9.29 7.87 12.34
CA LEU A 149 9.49 9.00 11.42
C LEU A 149 10.42 8.64 10.25
N GLY A 150 11.43 7.79 10.49
CA GLY A 150 12.33 7.30 9.45
C GLY A 150 11.61 6.48 8.37
N LEU A 151 10.62 5.67 8.75
CA LEU A 151 9.79 4.94 7.80
C LEU A 151 8.98 5.91 6.93
N VAL A 152 8.32 6.90 7.55
CA VAL A 152 7.53 7.91 6.82
C VAL A 152 8.39 8.66 5.81
N ARG A 153 9.54 9.19 6.24
CA ARG A 153 10.50 9.87 5.35
C ARG A 153 10.94 9.00 4.18
N SER A 154 11.27 7.73 4.45
CA SER A 154 11.67 6.78 3.40
C SER A 154 10.59 6.53 2.36
N ARG A 155 9.31 6.47 2.78
CA ARG A 155 8.18 6.26 1.87
C ARG A 155 7.86 7.50 1.03
N LEU A 156 7.91 8.67 1.65
CA LEU A 156 7.66 9.94 0.95
C LEU A 156 8.76 10.29 -0.05
N ASP A 157 10.04 10.06 0.25
CA ASP A 157 11.13 10.30 -0.71
C ASP A 157 10.96 9.46 -1.99
N GLY A 158 10.55 8.21 -1.85
CA GLY A 158 10.23 7.34 -2.99
C GLY A 158 9.03 7.82 -3.81
N ALA A 159 7.93 8.18 -3.14
CA ALA A 159 6.71 8.64 -3.79
C ALA A 159 6.88 10.00 -4.50
N SER A 160 7.58 10.94 -3.88
CA SER A 160 7.88 12.26 -4.46
C SER A 160 8.72 12.15 -5.73
N LYS A 161 9.75 11.29 -5.75
CA LYS A 161 10.56 11.04 -6.95
C LYS A 161 9.72 10.47 -8.10
N GLN A 162 8.78 9.57 -7.82
CA GLN A 162 7.89 9.04 -8.84
C GLN A 162 6.95 10.12 -9.41
N ARG A 163 6.34 10.96 -8.56
CA ARG A 163 5.47 12.06 -9.01
C ARG A 163 6.21 13.08 -9.88
N TRP A 164 7.42 13.47 -9.49
CA TRP A 164 8.25 14.40 -10.27
C TRP A 164 8.51 13.88 -11.69
N LEU A 165 8.81 12.59 -11.84
CA LEU A 165 9.01 11.98 -13.16
C LEU A 165 7.72 11.94 -13.99
N THR A 166 6.57 11.65 -13.37
CA THR A 166 5.26 11.71 -14.06
C THR A 166 4.92 13.12 -14.52
N PHE A 167 5.29 14.15 -13.76
CA PHE A 167 5.09 15.56 -14.14
C PHE A 167 5.98 15.98 -15.31
N ILE A 168 7.26 15.60 -15.31
CA ILE A 168 8.19 15.90 -16.42
C ILE A 168 7.72 15.23 -17.72
N ASN A 169 7.32 13.96 -17.67
CA ASN A 169 6.87 13.22 -18.85
C ASN A 169 5.54 13.73 -19.44
N ARG A 170 4.69 14.39 -18.65
CA ARG A 170 3.43 14.98 -19.13
C ARG A 170 3.59 16.36 -19.78
N ASN A 171 4.72 17.05 -19.54
CA ASN A 171 4.98 18.40 -20.07
C ASN A 171 5.99 18.41 -21.23
N HIS A 172 6.38 17.23 -21.74
CA HIS A 172 7.26 17.06 -22.90
C HIS A 172 6.56 16.41 -24.11
N ILE A 173 5.23 16.56 -24.22
CA ILE A 173 4.44 16.20 -25.40
C ILE A 173 3.79 17.47 -25.95
#